data_AF-A0A2G5BJR5-F1
#
_entry.id   AF-A0A2G5BJR5-F1
#
_cell.length_a   1.000
_cell.length_b   1.000
_cell.length_c   1.000
_cell.angle_alpha   90.00
_cell.angle_beta   90.00
_cell.angle_gamma   90.00
#
_symmetry.space_group_name_H-M   'P 1'
#
loop_
_entity.id
_entity.type
_entity.pdbx_description
1 polymer ?
#
loop_
_entity_poly.entity_id
_entity_poly.type
_entity_poly.pdbx_seq_one_letter_code
_entity_poly.pdbx_strand_id
1 'polypeptide(L)'
;KILKHVDQLATAVDQIQTALGPILSQPLTDILPKLTPIQRCELEALVAYSINTLYWVYLKVNGVPPKEHPVMDELQRVQRYIEKINRA
;
A
#
# COMPACT_ATOMS: atom_id res chain seq x y z
N LYS A 1 15.07 15.64 -18.61
CA LYS A 1 14.52 14.25 -18.58
C LYS A 1 14.26 13.77 -17.15
N ILE A 2 15.23 13.88 -16.22
CA ILE A 2 15.09 13.45 -14.81
C ILE A 2 14.04 14.27 -14.04
N LEU A 3 14.05 15.61 -14.16
CA LEU A 3 13.08 16.49 -13.47
C LEU A 3 11.62 16.06 -13.69
N LYS A 4 11.25 15.74 -14.93
CA LYS A 4 9.91 15.22 -15.26
C LYS A 4 9.51 13.98 -14.44
N HIS A 5 10.45 13.08 -14.17
CA HIS A 5 10.16 11.85 -13.40
C HIS A 5 10.00 12.18 -11.91
N VAL A 6 10.72 13.20 -11.41
CA VAL A 6 10.56 13.70 -10.04
C VAL A 6 9.18 14.35 -9.87
N ASP A 7 8.76 15.19 -10.83
CA ASP A 7 7.44 15.83 -10.80
C ASP A 7 6.30 14.79 -10.86
N GLN A 8 6.47 13.74 -11.67
CA GLN A 8 5.53 12.62 -11.74
C GLN A 8 5.46 11.85 -10.42
N LEU A 9 6.60 11.61 -9.77
CA LEU A 9 6.64 10.93 -8.48
C LEU A 9 5.97 11.79 -7.39
N ALA A 10 6.24 13.09 -7.35
CA ALA A 10 5.60 14.01 -6.41
C ALA A 10 4.07 14.00 -6.59
N THR A 11 3.60 14.12 -7.83
CA THR A 11 2.16 14.05 -8.15
C THR A 11 1.54 12.73 -7.69
N ALA A 12 2.23 11.59 -7.91
CA ALA A 12 1.74 10.29 -7.48
C ALA A 12 1.68 10.17 -5.95
N VAL A 13 2.64 10.75 -5.23
CA VAL A 13 2.64 10.79 -3.76
C VAL A 13 1.47 11.63 -3.24
N ASP A 14 1.18 12.79 -3.83
CA ASP A 14 0.05 13.64 -3.45
C ASP A 14 -1.29 12.92 -3.65
N GLN A 15 -1.42 12.17 -4.76
CA GLN A 15 -2.58 11.32 -5.03
C GLN A 15 -2.75 10.23 -3.98
N ILE A 16 -1.67 9.56 -3.58
CA ILE A 16 -1.70 8.54 -2.53
C ILE A 16 -2.11 9.17 -1.19
N GLN A 17 -1.56 10.32 -0.82
CA GLN A 17 -1.94 11.01 0.41
C GLN A 17 -3.44 11.35 0.44
N THR A 18 -3.97 11.83 -0.68
CA THR A 18 -5.41 12.12 -0.83
C THR A 18 -6.25 10.85 -0.67
N ALA A 19 -5.85 9.75 -1.32
CA ALA A 19 -6.56 8.47 -1.26
C ALA A 19 -6.51 7.82 0.14
N LEU A 20 -5.41 7.99 0.86
CA LEU A 20 -5.23 7.47 2.23
C LEU A 20 -5.87 8.38 3.29
N GLY A 21 -6.20 9.63 2.96
CA GLY A 21 -6.78 10.60 3.90
C GLY A 21 -7.92 10.05 4.77
N PRO A 22 -8.95 9.38 4.20
CA PRO A 22 -10.09 8.86 4.97
C PRO A 22 -9.74 7.76 5.99
N ILE A 23 -8.68 6.99 5.74
CA ILE A 23 -8.23 5.91 6.63
C ILE A 23 -7.16 6.38 7.62
N LEU A 24 -6.50 7.50 7.34
CA LEU A 24 -5.54 8.14 8.25
C LEU A 24 -6.20 9.15 9.20
N SER A 25 -7.43 9.59 8.90
CA SER A 25 -8.15 10.62 9.69
C SER A 25 -8.73 10.11 11.01
N GLN A 26 -8.84 8.80 11.18
CA GLN A 26 -9.37 8.16 12.38
C GLN A 26 -8.71 6.79 12.61
N PRO A 27 -8.66 6.28 13.86
CA PRO A 27 -8.10 4.96 14.14
C PRO A 27 -8.83 3.84 13.39
N LEU A 28 -8.08 2.86 12.87
CA LEU A 28 -8.68 1.67 12.23
C LEU A 28 -9.60 0.90 13.19
N THR A 29 -9.32 0.93 14.49
CA THR A 29 -10.18 0.32 15.52
C THR A 29 -11.61 0.86 15.50
N ASP A 30 -11.81 2.07 14.98
CA ASP A 30 -13.11 2.75 14.93
C ASP A 30 -13.80 2.56 13.56
N ILE A 31 -13.04 2.15 12.54
CA ILE A 31 -13.52 1.88 11.17
C ILE A 31 -13.90 0.41 11.02
N LEU A 32 -13.00 -0.50 11.42
CA LEU A 32 -13.14 -1.94 11.17
C LEU A 32 -14.45 -2.55 11.71
N PRO A 33 -14.98 -2.15 12.88
CA PRO A 33 -16.26 -2.67 13.37
C PRO A 33 -17.48 -2.28 12.52
N LYS A 34 -17.38 -1.25 11.68
CA LYS A 34 -18.48 -0.76 10.83
C LYS A 34 -18.56 -1.51 9.50
N LEU A 35 -17.58 -2.36 9.20
CA LEU A 35 -17.46 -3.08 7.94
C LEU A 35 -17.99 -4.50 8.07
N THR A 36 -18.52 -5.05 6.98
CA THR A 36 -18.78 -6.49 6.91
C THR A 36 -17.46 -7.27 7.00
N PRO A 37 -17.49 -8.56 7.38
CA PRO A 37 -16.27 -9.36 7.49
C PRO A 37 -15.40 -9.35 6.23
N ILE A 38 -16.02 -9.40 5.04
CA ILE A 38 -15.30 -9.37 3.77
C ILE A 38 -14.65 -8.01 3.50
N GLN A 39 -15.39 -6.92 3.69
CA GLN A 39 -14.88 -5.55 3.54
C GLN A 39 -13.72 -5.26 4.50
N ARG A 40 -13.77 -5.84 5.70
CA ARG A 40 -12.68 -5.75 6.67
C ARG A 40 -11.42 -6.45 6.15
N CYS A 41 -11.54 -7.67 5.63
CA CYS A 41 -10.42 -8.39 5.03
C CYS A 41 -9.82 -7.64 3.85
N GLU A 42 -10.66 -7.10 2.96
CA GLU A 42 -10.24 -6.27 1.82
C GLU A 42 -9.44 -5.05 2.29
N LEU A 43 -9.97 -4.31 3.27
CA LEU A 43 -9.33 -3.11 3.79
C LEU A 43 -7.98 -3.43 4.42
N GLU A 44 -7.92 -4.42 5.32
CA GLU A 44 -6.68 -4.82 5.99
C GLU A 44 -5.61 -5.30 4.99
N ALA A 45 -6.02 -6.07 3.97
CA ALA A 45 -5.12 -6.50 2.91
C ALA A 45 -4.60 -5.34 2.05
N LEU A 46 -5.46 -4.38 1.69
CA LEU A 46 -5.09 -3.19 0.93
C LEU A 46 -4.15 -2.27 1.72
N VAL A 47 -4.36 -2.11 3.03
CA VAL A 47 -3.47 -1.34 3.91
C VAL A 47 -2.09 -2.01 3.97
N ALA A 48 -2.03 -3.33 4.19
CA ALA A 48 -0.78 -4.06 4.18
C ALA A 48 -0.05 -3.97 2.82
N TYR A 49 -0.78 -4.04 1.70
CA TYR A 49 -0.22 -3.90 0.36
C TYR A 49 0.36 -2.50 0.14
N SER A 50 -0.38 -1.47 0.56
CA SER A 50 0.01 -0.07 0.44
C SER A 50 1.30 0.21 1.21
N ILE A 51 1.40 -0.25 2.47
CA ILE A 51 2.60 -0.06 3.31
C ILE A 51 3.83 -0.70 2.66
N ASN A 52 3.73 -1.97 2.25
CA ASN A 52 4.85 -2.66 1.61
C ASN A 52 5.26 -2.01 0.28
N THR A 53 4.27 -1.53 -0.50
CA THR A 53 4.54 -0.83 -1.77
C THR A 53 5.25 0.50 -1.53
N LEU A 54 4.80 1.28 -0.55
CA LEU A 54 5.45 2.55 -0.18
C LEU A 54 6.87 2.33 0.30
N TYR A 55 7.11 1.28 1.09
CA TYR A 55 8.45 0.92 1.52
C TYR A 55 9.34 0.48 0.35
N TRP A 56 8.81 -0.29 -0.60
CA TRP A 56 9.52 -0.64 -1.84
C TRP A 56 9.89 0.60 -2.66
N VAL A 57 9.00 1.60 -2.76
CA VAL A 57 9.28 2.88 -3.43
C VAL A 57 10.38 3.64 -2.69
N TYR A 58 10.32 3.68 -1.37
CA TYR A 58 11.35 4.30 -0.53
C TYR A 58 12.74 3.70 -0.79
N LEU A 59 12.86 2.37 -0.82
CA LEU A 59 14.13 1.70 -1.14
C LEU A 59 14.68 2.13 -2.51
N LYS A 60 13.81 2.17 -3.53
CA LYS A 60 14.21 2.61 -4.88
C LYS A 60 14.72 4.04 -4.91
N VAL A 61 14.06 4.96 -4.22
CA VAL A 61 14.48 6.38 -4.18
C VAL A 61 15.83 6.53 -3.48
N ASN A 62 16.13 5.68 -2.50
CA ASN A 62 17.42 5.64 -1.81
C ASN A 62 18.51 4.83 -2.54
N GLY A 63 18.24 4.37 -3.77
CA GLY A 63 19.20 3.61 -4.56
C GLY A 63 19.43 2.17 -4.07
N VAL A 64 18.62 1.68 -3.14
CA VAL A 64 18.68 0.28 -2.67
C VAL A 64 17.90 -0.60 -3.64
N PRO A 65 18.50 -1.66 -4.22
CA PRO A 65 17.79 -2.58 -5.11
C PRO A 65 16.70 -3.33 -4.33
N PRO A 66 15.40 -3.09 -4.58
CA PRO A 66 14.36 -3.68 -3.75
C PRO A 66 14.08 -5.15 -4.10
N LYS A 67 14.60 -5.65 -5.22
CA LYS A 67 14.48 -7.05 -5.63
C LYS A 67 15.26 -8.01 -4.72
N GLU A 68 16.29 -7.50 -4.07
CA GLU A 68 17.13 -8.25 -3.13
C GLU A 68 16.67 -8.06 -1.68
N HIS A 69 15.64 -7.23 -1.47
CA HIS A 69 15.12 -6.92 -0.15
C HIS A 69 13.91 -7.82 0.19
N PRO A 70 13.77 -8.30 1.44
CA PRO A 70 12.64 -9.14 1.89
C PRO A 70 11.23 -8.54 1.70
N VAL A 71 11.13 -7.25 1.37
CA VAL A 71 9.86 -6.58 1.05
C VAL A 71 9.18 -7.24 -0.16
N MET A 72 9.95 -7.86 -1.05
CA MET A 72 9.38 -8.54 -2.20
C MET A 72 8.59 -9.78 -1.78
N ASP A 73 9.07 -10.51 -0.78
CA ASP A 73 8.38 -11.67 -0.22
C ASP A 73 7.09 -11.24 0.49
N GLU A 74 7.12 -10.11 1.20
CA GLU A 74 5.94 -9.53 1.85
C GLU A 74 4.88 -9.08 0.83
N LEU A 75 5.29 -8.42 -0.26
CA LEU A 75 4.38 -8.04 -1.34
C LEU A 75 3.73 -9.27 -1.99
N GLN A 76 4.50 -10.31 -2.28
CA GLN A 76 3.96 -11.58 -2.80
C GLN A 76 3.01 -12.23 -1.79
N ARG A 77 3.36 -12.21 -0.50
CA ARG A 77 2.51 -12.74 0.57
C ARG A 77 1.17 -12.02 0.59
N VAL A 78 1.15 -10.68 0.57
CA VAL A 78 -0.10 -9.89 0.59
C VAL A 78 -0.91 -10.10 -0.70
N GLN A 79 -0.28 -10.16 -1.88
CA GLN A 79 -0.97 -10.46 -3.14
C GLN A 79 -1.72 -11.80 -3.07
N ARG A 80 -1.10 -12.85 -2.51
CA ARG A 80 -1.78 -14.13 -2.28
C ARG A 80 -3.00 -14.02 -1.35
N TYR A 81 -2.97 -13.13 -0.36
CA TYR A 81 -4.14 -12.89 0.50
C TYR A 81 -5.26 -12.15 -0.25
N ILE A 82 -4.92 -11.15 -1.06
CA ILE A 82 -5.90 -10.46 -1.92
C ILE A 82 -6.56 -11.47 -2.87
N GLU A 83 -5.79 -12.36 -3.48
CA GLU A 83 -6.35 -13.43 -4.34
C GLU A 83 -7.29 -14.37 -3.58
N LYS A 84 -6.99 -14.71 -2.32
CA LYS A 84 -7.87 -15.54 -1.49
C LYS A 84 -9.18 -14.82 -1.17
N ILE A 85 -9.10 -13.53 -0.85
CA ILE A 85 -10.27 -12.68 -0.56
C ILE A 85 -11.17 -12.58 -1.79
N ASN A 86 -10.60 -12.35 -2.98
CA ASN A 86 -11.36 -12.23 -4.22
C ASN A 86 -12.05 -13.53 -4.68
N ARG A 87 -11.67 -14.69 -4.10
CA ARG A 87 -12.27 -16.00 -4.41
C ARG A 87 -13.32 -16.43 -3.38
N ALA A 88 -13.45 -15.71 -2.27
CA ALA A 88 -14.43 -15.97 -1.21
C ALA A 88 -15.79 -15.39 -1.59
#